data_AF-A0A9E3QQ59-F1
#
_entry.id   AF-A0A9E3QQ59-F1
#
_cell.length_a   1.000
_cell.length_b   1.000
_cell.length_c   1.000
_cell.angle_alpha   90.00
_cell.angle_beta   90.00
_cell.angle_gamma   90.00
#
_symmetry.space_group_name_H-M   'P 1'
#
loop_
_entity.id
_entity.type
_entity.pdbx_description
1 polymer ?
#
loop_
_entity_poly.entity_id
_entity_poly.type
_entity_poly.pdbx_seq_one_letter_code
_entity_poly.pdbx_strand_id
1 'polypeptide(L)'
;MRRTKRYLVLEALEDKTLLSGAHKHVVHHLSSHRPAPAVGALATGTSASPAQDPTTLPTGDVQVLQQEASGGALETTLVQLAALMSNRSDVQQFATLVATDDQTTEVTLASLGSGKNVFLPHDIEGSDQATAKSVLQAVNTTNFDRAFATAMVQIEQADINRLQQLTNTTQDADVKAFAQAALALDQKHLTAAQALLSAINSGGTSTVPSPSPMSGSSTLSTADQQFLRQFYSGSLLHQFLSQVVALQTSRTGLQRYALKLVNDHAMEDDRVLGYAMATNTSLPATLQGMDQTLARQVLQNLNTNPNGAETTYLNEMVTTHQMDIQNNQQEINSTSNLNLRQLAMEDIPTDYLHMVGAQFLLGVNPLAGFPGFANAGVTNVHVTFRHPGNGSLVYNVTFDSGGFRFKQRYSLTTSRIRGARNLGPGLTDVQAINLFLQSLYSRVNSGSTGGSQGGITSSQ
;
A
#
# COMPACT_ATOMS: atom_id res chain seq x y z
N MET A 1 -20.61 33.45 -18.05
CA MET A 1 -20.46 32.78 -16.73
C MET A 1 -19.78 31.43 -16.93
N ARG A 2 -18.52 31.29 -16.50
CA ARG A 2 -17.75 30.03 -16.59
C ARG A 2 -18.24 29.06 -15.51
N ARG A 3 -18.62 27.83 -15.88
CA ARG A 3 -18.90 26.74 -14.94
C ARG A 3 -17.60 25.98 -14.67
N THR A 4 -17.11 26.07 -13.44
CA THR A 4 -15.98 25.29 -12.92
C THR A 4 -16.41 23.84 -12.74
N LYS A 5 -15.76 22.89 -13.41
CA LYS A 5 -15.85 21.46 -13.09
C LYS A 5 -15.04 21.23 -11.81
N ARG A 6 -15.70 20.80 -10.72
CA ARG A 6 -15.00 20.21 -9.56
C ARG A 6 -14.89 18.72 -9.81
N TYR A 7 -13.65 18.21 -9.84
CA TYR A 7 -13.38 16.78 -9.79
C TYR A 7 -13.71 16.27 -8.37
N LEU A 8 -14.35 15.11 -8.28
CA LEU A 8 -14.59 14.40 -7.02
C LEU A 8 -13.25 13.86 -6.53
N VAL A 9 -12.77 14.42 -5.42
CA VAL A 9 -11.64 13.91 -4.65
C VAL A 9 -12.07 12.59 -4.00
N LEU A 10 -11.31 11.53 -4.23
CA LEU A 10 -11.41 10.23 -3.58
C LEU A 10 -10.71 10.34 -2.22
N GLU A 11 -11.37 10.94 -1.22
CA GLU A 11 -10.82 10.96 0.13
C GLU A 11 -11.94 10.76 1.16
N ALA A 12 -11.79 9.67 1.92
CA ALA A 12 -12.03 9.54 3.36
C ALA A 12 -12.33 8.07 3.69
N LEU A 13 -11.30 7.23 3.64
CA LEU A 13 -11.21 6.01 4.41
C LEU A 13 -10.05 6.18 5.39
N GLU A 14 -10.38 6.15 6.68
CA GLU A 14 -9.59 5.47 7.74
C GLU A 14 -8.40 6.12 8.47
N ASP A 15 -8.02 7.37 8.28
CA ASP A 15 -6.89 7.92 9.08
C ASP A 15 -7.18 8.31 10.54
N LYS A 16 -8.44 8.33 11.01
CA LYS A 16 -8.76 8.91 12.34
C LYS A 16 -9.00 7.91 13.49
N THR A 17 -8.94 6.61 13.25
CA THR A 17 -9.19 5.60 14.31
C THR A 17 -7.94 4.88 14.82
N LEU A 18 -6.78 5.06 14.16
CA LEU A 18 -5.54 4.34 14.53
C LEU A 18 -4.64 5.07 15.55
N LEU A 19 -4.85 6.37 15.80
CA LEU A 19 -3.99 7.16 16.70
C LEU A 19 -4.55 7.43 18.12
N SER A 20 -5.68 6.85 18.53
CA SER A 20 -6.19 7.03 19.91
C SER A 20 -5.81 5.90 20.89
N GLY A 21 -4.93 4.98 20.48
CA GLY A 21 -4.34 3.96 21.35
C GLY A 21 -3.25 4.51 22.29
N ALA A 22 -3.37 5.74 22.78
CA ALA A 22 -2.46 6.28 23.79
C ALA A 22 -2.70 5.54 25.11
N HIS A 23 -1.88 4.52 25.37
CA HIS A 23 -1.59 4.11 26.74
C HIS A 23 -1.10 5.34 27.50
N LYS A 24 -1.80 5.70 28.58
CA LYS A 24 -1.35 6.74 29.51
C LYS A 24 0.00 6.32 30.10
N HIS A 25 1.09 6.80 29.50
CA HIS A 25 2.38 6.78 30.16
C HIS A 25 2.33 7.74 31.34
N VAL A 26 2.29 7.18 32.54
CA VAL A 26 2.59 7.88 33.79
C VAL A 26 4.07 8.22 33.76
N VAL A 27 4.40 9.47 33.41
CA VAL A 27 5.76 9.98 33.52
C VAL A 27 6.01 10.36 34.98
N HIS A 28 6.87 9.59 35.66
CA HIS A 28 7.51 10.05 36.89
C HIS A 28 8.50 11.17 36.53
N HIS A 29 8.12 12.41 36.83
CA HIS A 29 9.04 13.55 36.75
C HIS A 29 10.12 13.44 37.83
N LEU A 30 11.37 13.23 37.40
CA LEU A 30 12.55 13.54 38.19
C LEU A 30 12.87 15.02 38.04
N SER A 31 12.86 15.71 39.18
CA SER A 31 13.11 17.13 39.35
C SER A 31 14.52 17.54 38.92
N SER A 32 14.61 18.62 38.14
CA SER A 32 15.75 19.54 38.20
C SER A 32 15.25 20.99 38.19
N HIS A 33 15.45 21.64 39.33
CA HIS A 33 15.33 23.08 39.57
C HIS A 33 16.15 23.86 38.51
N ARG A 34 15.78 25.06 38.02
CA ARG A 34 15.65 26.35 38.74
C ARG A 34 15.36 27.48 37.70
N PRO A 35 15.23 28.77 38.07
CA PRO A 35 13.99 29.51 38.30
C PRO A 35 13.64 30.56 37.22
N ALA A 36 12.40 31.06 37.27
CA ALA A 36 11.91 32.22 36.52
C ALA A 36 12.54 33.56 36.96
N PRO A 37 12.37 34.62 36.15
CA PRO A 37 11.85 35.86 36.72
C PRO A 37 10.63 36.42 35.96
N ALA A 38 10.00 37.36 36.64
CA ALA A 38 8.65 37.87 36.48
C ALA A 38 8.47 38.97 35.40
N VAL A 39 7.26 38.97 34.83
CA VAL A 39 6.35 40.05 34.38
C VAL A 39 6.92 41.46 34.11
N GLY A 40 6.66 41.98 32.89
CA GLY A 40 6.67 43.43 32.64
C GLY A 40 6.51 43.86 31.16
N ALA A 41 5.37 44.54 30.89
CA ALA A 41 5.18 45.62 29.91
C ALA A 41 4.76 45.35 28.44
N LEU A 42 3.51 45.76 28.18
CA LEU A 42 2.94 46.53 27.06
C LEU A 42 3.36 46.25 25.60
N ALA A 43 2.34 45.87 24.83
CA ALA A 43 2.28 45.81 23.38
C ALA A 43 2.53 47.17 22.71
N THR A 44 3.32 47.16 21.63
CA THR A 44 3.15 48.05 20.47
C THR A 44 3.25 47.19 19.20
N GLY A 45 2.32 47.42 18.29
CA GLY A 45 1.98 46.51 17.20
C GLY A 45 3.02 46.44 16.10
N THR A 46 3.24 45.21 15.63
CA THR A 46 3.72 44.92 14.28
C THR A 46 2.78 43.88 13.70
N SER A 47 2.26 44.16 12.50
CA SER A 47 1.36 43.31 11.75
C SER A 47 2.03 41.96 11.45
N ALA A 48 1.76 40.95 12.26
CA ALA A 48 2.15 39.59 11.96
C ALA A 48 1.22 39.05 10.87
N SER A 49 1.80 38.61 9.75
CA SER A 49 1.15 37.65 8.86
C SER A 49 0.56 36.52 9.70
N PRO A 50 -0.61 35.95 9.32
CA PRO A 50 -1.14 34.81 10.02
C PRO A 50 -0.08 33.71 10.03
N ALA A 51 0.43 33.38 11.22
CA ALA A 51 1.33 32.26 11.42
C ALA A 51 0.63 31.03 10.85
N GLN A 52 1.22 30.43 9.81
CA GLN A 52 0.83 29.11 9.34
C GLN A 52 0.89 28.18 10.57
N ASP A 53 -0.12 27.35 10.75
CA ASP A 53 -0.08 26.30 11.75
C ASP A 53 1.22 25.50 11.52
N PRO A 54 2.14 25.40 12.50
CA PRO A 54 3.45 24.76 12.32
C PRO A 54 3.36 23.28 11.91
N THR A 55 2.14 22.73 11.82
CA THR A 55 1.83 21.36 11.42
C THR A 55 1.39 21.22 9.96
N THR A 56 1.07 22.30 9.24
CA THR A 56 0.57 22.21 7.86
C THR A 56 1.69 22.52 6.85
N LEU A 57 2.07 21.52 6.06
CA LEU A 57 3.09 21.68 5.01
C LEU A 57 2.58 22.55 3.85
N PRO A 58 3.45 23.36 3.21
CA PRO A 58 3.13 24.04 1.96
C PRO A 58 2.69 23.05 0.87
N THR A 59 1.73 23.43 0.03
CA THR A 59 1.24 22.57 -1.07
C THR A 59 2.36 22.09 -2.00
N GLY A 60 3.41 22.90 -2.19
CA GLY A 60 4.58 22.50 -2.98
C GLY A 60 5.33 21.32 -2.35
N ASP A 61 5.57 21.35 -1.03
CA ASP A 61 6.25 20.28 -0.31
C ASP A 61 5.41 19.00 -0.32
N VAL A 62 4.09 19.13 -0.12
CA VAL A 62 3.14 18.01 -0.22
C VAL A 62 3.22 17.34 -1.59
N GLN A 63 3.21 18.12 -2.67
CA GLN A 63 3.28 17.58 -4.03
C GLN A 63 4.60 16.86 -4.30
N VAL A 64 5.72 17.39 -3.80
CA VAL A 64 7.02 16.74 -3.98
C VAL A 64 7.11 15.45 -3.17
N LEU A 65 6.62 15.42 -1.93
CA LEU A 65 6.56 14.20 -1.12
C LEU A 65 5.66 13.12 -1.75
N GLN A 66 4.56 13.51 -2.39
CA GLN A 66 3.71 12.57 -3.13
C GLN A 66 4.40 12.01 -4.38
N GLN A 67 5.16 12.85 -5.09
CA GLN A 67 5.97 12.41 -6.23
C GLN A 67 7.10 11.48 -5.79
N GLU A 68 7.72 11.76 -4.65
CA GLU A 68 8.74 10.92 -4.04
C GLU A 68 8.17 9.53 -3.68
N ALA A 69 6.99 9.49 -3.06
CA ALA A 69 6.33 8.23 -2.73
C ALA A 69 5.98 7.40 -4.00
N SER A 70 5.51 8.05 -5.06
CA SER A 70 5.30 7.40 -6.37
C SER A 70 6.61 6.90 -7.01
N GLY A 71 7.71 7.65 -6.85
CA GLY A 71 9.05 7.27 -7.27
C GLY A 71 9.55 6.01 -6.55
N GLY A 72 9.44 5.99 -5.21
CA GLY A 72 9.77 4.81 -4.41
C GLY A 72 8.93 3.57 -4.77
N ALA A 73 7.62 3.74 -4.96
CA ALA A 73 6.77 2.64 -5.42
C ALA A 73 7.19 2.09 -6.80
N LEU A 74 7.64 2.97 -7.71
CA LEU A 74 8.18 2.59 -9.01
C LEU A 74 9.48 1.81 -8.85
N GLU A 75 10.42 2.35 -8.09
CA GLU A 75 11.72 1.75 -7.79
C GLU A 75 11.56 0.35 -7.19
N THR A 76 10.84 0.24 -6.08
CA THR A 76 10.56 -1.03 -5.37
C THR A 76 9.94 -2.06 -6.33
N THR A 77 8.99 -1.65 -7.17
CA THR A 77 8.40 -2.55 -8.18
C THR A 77 9.44 -3.05 -9.19
N LEU A 78 10.29 -2.15 -9.70
CA LEU A 78 11.28 -2.51 -10.72
C LEU A 78 12.43 -3.37 -10.17
N VAL A 79 12.87 -3.14 -8.93
CA VAL A 79 13.94 -3.95 -8.32
C VAL A 79 13.44 -5.35 -7.97
N GLN A 80 12.20 -5.52 -7.49
CA GLN A 80 11.59 -6.85 -7.35
C GLN A 80 11.52 -7.56 -8.71
N LEU A 81 11.08 -6.84 -9.75
CA LEU A 81 11.02 -7.38 -11.11
C LEU A 81 12.40 -7.82 -11.61
N ALA A 82 13.45 -7.02 -11.39
CA ALA A 82 14.81 -7.33 -11.82
C ALA A 82 15.43 -8.51 -11.05
N ALA A 83 15.20 -8.59 -9.74
CA ALA A 83 15.63 -9.72 -8.92
C ALA A 83 15.01 -11.04 -9.40
N LEU A 84 13.77 -10.99 -9.92
CA LEU A 84 13.09 -12.15 -10.48
C LEU A 84 13.52 -12.43 -11.92
N MET A 85 13.49 -11.44 -12.81
CA MET A 85 13.52 -11.70 -14.26
C MET A 85 14.91 -11.65 -14.89
N SER A 86 15.90 -11.06 -14.22
CA SER A 86 17.25 -11.01 -14.75
C SER A 86 17.97 -12.35 -14.60
N ASN A 87 18.80 -12.69 -15.58
CA ASN A 87 19.78 -13.78 -15.49
C ASN A 87 21.20 -13.27 -15.19
N ARG A 88 21.38 -11.95 -15.04
CA ARG A 88 22.67 -11.35 -14.75
C ARG A 88 22.83 -11.16 -13.23
N SER A 89 23.94 -11.66 -12.69
CA SER A 89 24.22 -11.54 -11.26
C SER A 89 24.42 -10.09 -10.81
N ASP A 90 24.98 -9.22 -11.65
CA ASP A 90 25.17 -7.80 -11.32
C ASP A 90 23.85 -7.02 -11.31
N VAL A 91 22.88 -7.38 -12.16
CA VAL A 91 21.52 -6.80 -12.11
C VAL A 91 20.79 -7.26 -10.86
N GLN A 92 20.85 -8.54 -10.51
CA GLN A 92 20.23 -9.08 -9.29
C GLN A 92 20.85 -8.48 -8.01
N GLN A 93 22.18 -8.29 -8.00
CA GLN A 93 22.88 -7.64 -6.90
C GLN A 93 22.49 -6.16 -6.78
N PHE A 94 22.38 -5.44 -7.90
CA PHE A 94 21.92 -4.05 -7.89
C PHE A 94 20.48 -3.92 -7.39
N ALA A 95 19.59 -4.80 -7.83
CA ALA A 95 18.22 -4.85 -7.31
C ALA A 95 18.19 -5.10 -5.79
N THR A 96 19.04 -6.00 -5.29
CA THR A 96 19.17 -6.27 -3.85
C THR A 96 19.75 -5.07 -3.10
N LEU A 97 20.71 -4.35 -3.69
CA LEU A 97 21.31 -3.15 -3.11
C LEU A 97 20.24 -2.08 -2.82
N VAL A 98 19.50 -1.71 -3.86
CA VAL A 98 18.44 -0.67 -3.78
C VAL A 98 17.35 -1.11 -2.80
N ALA A 99 16.77 -2.30 -3.02
CA ALA A 99 15.71 -2.81 -2.15
C ALA A 99 16.11 -2.97 -0.67
N THR A 100 17.39 -3.16 -0.36
CA THR A 100 17.85 -3.21 1.04
C THR A 100 18.02 -1.82 1.62
N ASP A 101 18.60 -0.89 0.86
CA ASP A 101 18.87 0.46 1.33
C ASP A 101 17.56 1.24 1.55
N ASP A 102 16.54 1.05 0.70
CA ASP A 102 15.31 1.85 0.73
C ASP A 102 14.25 1.40 1.74
N GLN A 103 14.37 0.18 2.28
CA GLN A 103 13.50 -0.28 3.38
C GLN A 103 13.40 0.74 4.53
N THR A 104 14.50 1.45 4.81
CA THR A 104 14.51 2.47 5.87
C THR A 104 13.95 3.81 5.40
N THR A 105 14.19 4.15 4.13
CA THR A 105 13.69 5.37 3.51
C THR A 105 12.15 5.34 3.43
N GLU A 106 11.57 4.23 3.00
CA GLU A 106 10.11 4.03 2.90
C GLU A 106 9.41 4.26 4.25
N VAL A 107 9.86 3.60 5.32
CA VAL A 107 9.29 3.80 6.68
C VAL A 107 9.44 5.25 7.16
N THR A 108 10.59 5.87 6.86
CA THR A 108 10.83 7.26 7.26
C THR A 108 9.89 8.21 6.53
N LEU A 109 9.67 8.00 5.24
CA LEU A 109 8.74 8.77 4.42
C LEU A 109 7.29 8.57 4.88
N ALA A 110 6.86 7.33 5.13
CA ALA A 110 5.54 7.03 5.66
C ALA A 110 5.29 7.69 7.03
N SER A 111 6.28 7.59 7.94
CA SER A 111 6.23 8.23 9.26
C SER A 111 6.15 9.75 9.16
N LEU A 112 6.91 10.34 8.23
CA LEU A 112 6.87 11.78 7.94
C LEU A 112 5.49 12.19 7.41
N GLY A 113 4.94 11.47 6.44
CA GLY A 113 3.61 11.72 5.88
C GLY A 113 2.53 11.71 6.95
N SER A 114 2.49 10.63 7.76
CA SER A 114 1.56 10.49 8.89
C SER A 114 1.71 11.62 9.91
N GLY A 115 2.94 11.92 10.34
CA GLY A 115 3.24 12.98 11.30
C GLY A 115 2.85 14.39 10.81
N LYS A 116 2.85 14.60 9.48
CA LYS A 116 2.50 15.87 8.83
C LYS A 116 1.06 15.89 8.30
N ASN A 117 0.27 14.84 8.54
CA ASN A 117 -1.07 14.66 7.97
C ASN A 117 -1.10 14.81 6.43
N VAL A 118 -0.08 14.30 5.77
CA VAL A 118 0.05 14.26 4.31
C VAL A 118 -0.27 12.86 3.83
N PHE A 119 -1.25 12.78 2.93
CA PHE A 119 -1.52 11.55 2.18
C PHE A 119 -0.39 11.31 1.17
N LEU A 120 0.23 10.14 1.25
CA LEU A 120 1.24 9.66 0.32
C LEU A 120 0.66 8.49 -0.48
N PRO A 121 0.77 8.49 -1.82
CA PRO A 121 0.36 7.35 -2.62
C PRO A 121 1.28 6.16 -2.37
N HIS A 122 0.70 4.95 -2.29
CA HIS A 122 1.46 3.70 -2.27
C HIS A 122 1.52 3.04 -3.65
N ASP A 123 0.81 3.59 -4.64
CA ASP A 123 0.83 3.13 -6.03
C ASP A 123 1.65 4.05 -6.93
N ILE A 124 2.04 3.52 -8.08
CA ILE A 124 2.77 4.27 -9.10
C ILE A 124 1.79 5.21 -9.81
N GLU A 125 2.01 6.52 -9.72
CA GLU A 125 1.15 7.55 -10.29
C GLU A 125 1.77 8.29 -11.48
N GLY A 126 0.95 9.08 -12.19
CA GLY A 126 1.43 10.09 -13.14
C GLY A 126 2.39 9.58 -14.22
N SER A 127 3.54 10.27 -14.35
CA SER A 127 4.58 9.94 -15.33
C SER A 127 5.29 8.62 -15.04
N ASP A 128 5.33 8.21 -13.77
CA ASP A 128 6.07 7.05 -13.32
C ASP A 128 5.44 5.75 -13.85
N GLN A 129 4.13 5.76 -14.09
CA GLN A 129 3.43 4.66 -14.76
C GLN A 129 3.96 4.39 -16.18
N ALA A 130 4.38 5.42 -16.90
CA ALA A 130 4.91 5.25 -18.25
C ALA A 130 6.27 4.55 -18.22
N THR A 131 7.13 4.92 -17.28
CA THR A 131 8.41 4.25 -17.02
C THR A 131 8.19 2.80 -16.62
N ALA A 132 7.29 2.53 -15.67
CA ALA A 132 6.94 1.17 -15.25
C ALA A 132 6.50 0.31 -16.44
N LYS A 133 5.54 0.81 -17.23
CA LYS A 133 5.00 0.09 -18.39
C LYS A 133 6.06 -0.18 -19.45
N SER A 134 7.00 0.74 -19.66
CA SER A 134 8.11 0.54 -20.59
C SER A 134 9.02 -0.61 -20.17
N VAL A 135 9.31 -0.77 -18.88
CA VAL A 135 10.12 -1.89 -18.39
C VAL A 135 9.34 -3.20 -18.41
N LEU A 136 8.05 -3.17 -18.02
CA LEU A 136 7.17 -4.34 -18.07
C LEU A 136 7.05 -4.91 -19.49
N GLN A 137 7.02 -4.07 -20.52
CA GLN A 137 7.03 -4.51 -21.93
C GLN A 137 8.32 -5.25 -22.32
N ALA A 138 9.43 -5.01 -21.63
CA ALA A 138 10.70 -5.69 -21.88
C ALA A 138 10.82 -7.03 -21.15
N VAL A 139 9.89 -7.37 -20.25
CA VAL A 139 9.89 -8.65 -19.52
C VAL A 139 9.87 -9.83 -20.50
N ASN A 140 10.69 -10.84 -20.24
CA ASN A 140 10.96 -12.01 -21.09
C ASN A 140 11.64 -11.70 -22.44
N THR A 141 12.18 -10.50 -22.64
CA THR A 141 12.98 -10.15 -23.81
C THR A 141 14.47 -10.08 -23.46
N THR A 142 15.34 -10.19 -24.47
CA THR A 142 16.80 -9.98 -24.29
C THR A 142 17.17 -8.54 -23.92
N ASN A 143 16.23 -7.60 -24.04
CA ASN A 143 16.44 -6.19 -23.72
C ASN A 143 16.06 -5.83 -22.27
N PHE A 144 15.53 -6.78 -21.50
CA PHE A 144 15.03 -6.54 -20.14
C PHE A 144 16.05 -5.81 -19.26
N ASP A 145 17.26 -6.37 -19.12
CA ASP A 145 18.31 -5.80 -18.24
C ASP A 145 18.68 -4.37 -18.64
N ARG A 146 18.73 -4.07 -19.95
CA ARG A 146 19.02 -2.72 -20.45
C ARG A 146 17.87 -1.77 -20.18
N ALA A 147 16.63 -2.21 -20.38
CA ALA A 147 15.43 -1.40 -20.09
C ALA A 147 15.35 -1.07 -18.60
N PHE A 148 15.57 -2.06 -17.73
CA PHE A 148 15.65 -1.89 -16.28
C PHE A 148 16.75 -0.89 -15.89
N ALA A 149 18.01 -1.12 -16.27
CA ALA A 149 19.11 -0.24 -15.87
C ALA A 149 18.96 1.19 -16.42
N THR A 150 18.35 1.35 -17.61
CA THR A 150 18.02 2.67 -18.16
C THR A 150 16.95 3.38 -17.33
N ALA A 151 15.90 2.65 -16.93
CA ALA A 151 14.83 3.20 -16.10
C ALA A 151 15.36 3.61 -14.72
N MET A 152 16.19 2.79 -14.08
CA MET A 152 16.80 3.13 -12.78
C MET A 152 17.59 4.43 -12.87
N VAL A 153 18.44 4.63 -13.88
CA VAL A 153 19.14 5.92 -14.06
C VAL A 153 18.17 7.11 -14.18
N GLN A 154 17.01 6.93 -14.80
CA GLN A 154 16.01 8.00 -14.95
C GLN A 154 15.26 8.30 -13.65
N ILE A 155 14.91 7.25 -12.90
CA ILE A 155 14.21 7.33 -11.61
C ILE A 155 15.07 8.09 -10.61
N GLU A 156 16.27 7.60 -10.36
CA GLU A 156 17.26 8.17 -9.44
C GLU A 156 17.59 9.62 -9.76
N GLN A 157 17.69 9.96 -11.05
CA GLN A 157 17.94 11.34 -11.46
C GLN A 157 16.73 12.25 -11.19
N ALA A 158 15.51 11.74 -11.29
CA ALA A 158 14.29 12.47 -10.96
C ALA A 158 14.14 12.65 -9.45
N ASP A 159 14.42 11.62 -8.65
CA ASP A 159 14.33 11.64 -7.19
C ASP A 159 15.38 12.57 -6.59
N ILE A 160 16.63 12.51 -7.06
CA ILE A 160 17.67 13.50 -6.73
C ILE A 160 17.18 14.94 -6.97
N ASN A 161 16.49 15.21 -8.09
CA ASN A 161 15.98 16.55 -8.38
C ASN A 161 14.86 16.97 -7.41
N ARG A 162 13.96 16.05 -7.05
CA ARG A 162 12.86 16.26 -6.09
C ARG A 162 13.42 16.52 -4.69
N LEU A 163 14.38 15.72 -4.25
CA LEU A 163 15.03 15.83 -2.94
C LEU A 163 15.91 17.08 -2.82
N GLN A 164 16.61 17.46 -3.90
CA GLN A 164 17.32 18.74 -3.97
C GLN A 164 16.36 19.92 -3.89
N GLN A 165 15.20 19.84 -4.56
CA GLN A 165 14.16 20.87 -4.43
C GLN A 165 13.74 21.00 -2.96
N LEU A 166 13.33 19.91 -2.30
CA LEU A 166 12.95 19.93 -0.88
C LEU A 166 14.06 20.50 0.00
N THR A 167 15.29 19.99 -0.12
CA THR A 167 16.45 20.43 0.67
C THR A 167 16.68 21.95 0.59
N ASN A 168 16.41 22.54 -0.57
CA ASN A 168 16.65 23.96 -0.85
C ASN A 168 15.45 24.86 -0.51
N THR A 169 14.22 24.38 -0.68
CA THR A 169 13.02 25.23 -0.60
C THR A 169 12.20 25.04 0.66
N THR A 170 12.16 23.83 1.23
CA THR A 170 11.31 23.56 2.40
C THR A 170 11.78 24.36 3.62
N GLN A 171 10.82 24.79 4.42
CA GLN A 171 11.07 25.40 5.74
C GLN A 171 10.82 24.43 6.88
N ASP A 172 10.29 23.22 6.58
CA ASP A 172 10.03 22.20 7.58
C ASP A 172 11.31 21.40 7.86
N ALA A 173 11.71 21.36 9.13
CA ALA A 173 12.97 20.74 9.52
C ALA A 173 12.97 19.21 9.31
N ASP A 174 11.83 18.55 9.50
CA ASP A 174 11.72 17.10 9.36
C ASP A 174 11.74 16.70 7.88
N VAL A 175 11.02 17.47 7.03
CA VAL A 175 11.07 17.29 5.56
C VAL A 175 12.48 17.52 5.04
N LYS A 176 13.17 18.55 5.54
CA LYS A 176 14.56 18.83 5.15
C LYS A 176 15.51 17.72 5.58
N ALA A 177 15.36 17.19 6.80
CA ALA A 177 16.20 16.11 7.30
C ALA A 177 15.99 14.82 6.49
N PHE A 178 14.74 14.47 6.20
CA PHE A 178 14.40 13.36 5.30
C PHE A 178 15.05 13.55 3.93
N ALA A 179 14.83 14.71 3.30
CA ALA A 179 15.33 14.98 1.95
C ALA A 179 16.86 14.91 1.86
N GLN A 180 17.58 15.35 2.89
CA GLN A 180 19.04 15.27 2.95
C GLN A 180 19.56 13.84 3.10
N ALA A 181 18.85 13.00 3.86
CA ALA A 181 19.23 11.60 4.06
C ALA A 181 18.97 10.77 2.79
N ALA A 182 17.78 10.89 2.21
CA ALA A 182 17.41 10.22 0.96
C ALA A 182 18.35 10.64 -0.19
N LEU A 183 18.65 11.94 -0.33
CA LEU A 183 19.52 12.44 -1.40
C LEU A 183 20.90 11.76 -1.43
N ALA A 184 21.44 11.39 -0.27
CA ALA A 184 22.72 10.71 -0.21
C ALA A 184 22.64 9.24 -0.70
N LEU A 185 21.50 8.57 -0.51
CA LEU A 185 21.26 7.20 -0.97
C LEU A 185 21.05 7.20 -2.49
N ASP A 186 20.17 8.02 -3.03
CA ASP A 186 19.91 8.08 -4.47
C ASP A 186 21.18 8.45 -5.26
N GLN A 187 22.05 9.30 -4.70
CA GLN A 187 23.33 9.62 -5.35
C GLN A 187 24.26 8.40 -5.46
N LYS A 188 24.25 7.52 -4.44
CA LYS A 188 24.96 6.24 -4.43
C LYS A 188 24.32 5.29 -5.44
N HIS A 189 22.99 5.17 -5.44
CA HIS A 189 22.29 4.27 -6.33
C HIS A 189 22.37 4.70 -7.80
N LEU A 190 22.23 5.99 -8.12
CA LEU A 190 22.47 6.57 -9.45
C LEU A 190 23.85 6.18 -9.99
N THR A 191 24.89 6.30 -9.16
CA THR A 191 26.26 5.95 -9.56
C THR A 191 26.36 4.45 -9.91
N ALA A 192 25.75 3.59 -9.09
CA ALA A 192 25.72 2.15 -9.34
C ALA A 192 24.86 1.80 -10.58
N ALA A 193 23.73 2.48 -10.80
CA ALA A 193 22.85 2.31 -11.96
C ALA A 193 23.56 2.69 -13.26
N GLN A 194 24.30 3.81 -13.27
CA GLN A 194 25.10 4.23 -14.43
C GLN A 194 26.22 3.24 -14.74
N ALA A 195 26.91 2.73 -13.71
CA ALA A 195 27.94 1.71 -13.87
C ALA A 195 27.35 0.39 -14.42
N LEU A 196 26.19 -0.03 -13.89
CA LEU A 196 25.46 -1.21 -14.36
C LEU A 196 25.04 -1.07 -15.83
N LEU A 197 24.45 0.06 -16.21
CA LEU A 197 24.04 0.34 -17.58
C LEU A 197 25.25 0.33 -18.54
N SER A 198 26.38 0.90 -18.12
CA SER A 198 27.63 0.86 -18.89
C SER A 198 28.16 -0.57 -19.08
N ALA A 199 28.13 -1.39 -18.03
CA ALA A 199 28.53 -2.81 -18.09
C ALA A 199 27.61 -3.62 -19.04
N ILE A 200 26.30 -3.43 -18.95
CA ILE A 200 25.32 -4.06 -19.86
C ILE A 200 25.58 -3.64 -21.31
N ASN A 201 25.88 -2.36 -21.56
CA ASN A 201 26.13 -1.84 -22.90
C ASN A 201 27.44 -2.36 -23.53
N SER A 202 28.45 -2.62 -22.71
CA SER A 202 29.75 -3.15 -23.13
C SER A 202 29.82 -4.69 -23.11
N GLY A 203 28.77 -5.37 -22.63
CA GLY A 203 28.77 -6.83 -22.44
C GLY A 203 29.63 -7.31 -21.27
N GLY A 204 30.10 -6.40 -20.41
CA GLY A 204 30.85 -6.71 -19.20
C GLY A 204 29.95 -6.99 -17.99
N THR A 205 30.55 -7.03 -16.79
CA THR A 205 29.86 -7.19 -15.50
C THR A 205 30.23 -6.01 -14.59
N SER A 206 29.25 -5.38 -13.94
CA SER A 206 29.47 -4.29 -13.00
C SER A 206 29.87 -4.83 -11.62
N THR A 207 30.69 -4.08 -10.89
CA THR A 207 30.89 -4.31 -9.45
C THR A 207 29.84 -3.48 -8.70
N VAL A 208 28.91 -4.16 -8.05
CA VAL A 208 27.83 -3.52 -7.29
C VAL A 208 28.32 -3.27 -5.85
N PRO A 209 28.15 -2.06 -5.29
CA PRO A 209 28.43 -1.80 -3.88
C PRO A 209 27.63 -2.72 -2.95
N SER A 210 28.16 -2.98 -1.76
CA SER A 210 27.39 -3.71 -0.74
C SER A 210 26.20 -2.86 -0.24
N PRO A 211 25.06 -3.50 0.06
CA PRO A 211 23.96 -2.84 0.76
C PRO A 211 24.35 -2.44 2.18
N SER A 212 23.56 -1.53 2.76
CA SER A 212 23.65 -1.05 4.13
C SER A 212 22.54 -1.67 5.01
N PRO A 213 22.61 -2.96 5.37
CA PRO A 213 21.56 -3.60 6.15
C PRO A 213 21.47 -3.05 7.58
N MET A 214 20.30 -3.21 8.21
CA MET A 214 20.14 -2.96 9.66
C MET A 214 21.18 -3.73 10.47
N SER A 215 21.76 -3.05 11.46
CA SER A 215 22.87 -3.56 12.26
C SER A 215 22.44 -3.99 13.67
N GLY A 216 22.75 -5.23 14.03
CA GLY A 216 22.75 -5.75 15.39
C GLY A 216 21.91 -7.03 15.55
N SER A 217 21.71 -7.46 16.80
CA SER A 217 20.95 -8.68 17.11
C SER A 217 19.48 -8.36 17.32
N SER A 218 18.62 -9.18 16.73
CA SER A 218 17.18 -9.15 16.97
C SER A 218 16.84 -9.47 18.43
N THR A 219 15.79 -8.82 18.94
CA THR A 219 15.19 -9.11 20.26
C THR A 219 14.11 -10.19 20.20
N LEU A 220 13.74 -10.65 19.00
CA LEU A 220 12.71 -11.68 18.78
C LEU A 220 13.30 -13.08 18.88
N SER A 221 12.46 -14.06 19.24
CA SER A 221 12.85 -15.47 19.17
C SER A 221 13.10 -15.90 17.71
N THR A 222 13.86 -16.97 17.48
CA THR A 222 14.11 -17.46 16.11
C THR A 222 12.82 -17.79 15.37
N ALA A 223 11.81 -18.33 16.06
CA ALA A 223 10.50 -18.64 15.49
C ALA A 223 9.76 -17.37 15.09
N ASP A 224 9.69 -16.38 15.98
CA ASP A 224 9.06 -15.07 15.72
C ASP A 224 9.74 -14.33 14.54
N GLN A 225 11.08 -14.42 14.45
CA GLN A 225 11.81 -13.85 13.31
C GLN A 225 11.50 -14.58 12.00
N GLN A 226 11.31 -15.91 12.04
CA GLN A 226 10.93 -16.67 10.84
C GLN A 226 9.51 -16.29 10.39
N PHE A 227 8.57 -16.18 11.33
CA PHE A 227 7.23 -15.69 11.06
C PHE A 227 7.27 -14.30 10.42
N LEU A 228 7.93 -13.31 11.04
CA LEU A 228 7.95 -11.93 10.53
C LEU A 228 8.59 -11.83 9.14
N ARG A 229 9.63 -12.61 8.85
CA ARG A 229 10.24 -12.66 7.51
C ARG A 229 9.33 -13.27 6.46
N GLN A 230 8.57 -14.31 6.82
CA GLN A 230 7.61 -14.94 5.93
C GLN A 230 6.40 -14.03 5.67
N PHE A 231 5.86 -13.44 6.73
CA PHE A 231 4.78 -12.46 6.70
C PHE A 231 5.11 -11.31 5.74
N TYR A 232 6.28 -10.68 5.93
CA TYR A 232 6.73 -9.59 5.06
C TYR A 232 6.95 -10.02 3.60
N SER A 233 7.48 -11.22 3.36
CA SER A 233 7.67 -11.74 1.99
C SER A 233 6.33 -11.96 1.26
N GLY A 234 5.29 -12.40 1.99
CA GLY A 234 3.93 -12.53 1.48
C GLY A 234 3.30 -11.19 1.11
N SER A 235 3.40 -10.20 1.99
CA SER A 235 2.94 -8.84 1.72
C SER A 235 3.64 -8.22 0.50
N LEU A 236 4.97 -8.32 0.43
CA LEU A 236 5.75 -7.88 -0.74
C LEU A 236 5.29 -8.56 -2.04
N LEU A 237 4.93 -9.85 -2.00
CA LEU A 237 4.43 -10.57 -3.17
C LEU A 237 3.11 -9.96 -3.65
N HIS A 238 2.18 -9.72 -2.73
CA HIS A 238 0.86 -9.20 -3.04
C HIS A 238 0.94 -7.78 -3.55
N GLN A 239 1.72 -6.91 -2.90
CA GLN A 239 1.97 -5.54 -3.34
C GLN A 239 2.59 -5.53 -4.75
N PHE A 240 3.71 -6.26 -4.96
CA PHE A 240 4.43 -6.30 -6.22
C PHE A 240 3.57 -6.80 -7.39
N LEU A 241 2.94 -7.99 -7.25
CA LEU A 241 2.14 -8.55 -8.33
C LEU A 241 0.90 -7.71 -8.62
N SER A 242 0.29 -7.13 -7.59
CA SER A 242 -0.86 -6.26 -7.77
C SER A 242 -0.48 -4.96 -8.50
N GLN A 243 0.65 -4.36 -8.17
CA GLN A 243 1.15 -3.18 -8.89
C GLN A 243 1.41 -3.50 -10.38
N VAL A 244 2.05 -4.64 -10.66
CA VAL A 244 2.29 -5.11 -12.04
C VAL A 244 0.98 -5.31 -12.80
N VAL A 245 0.01 -6.00 -12.20
CA VAL A 245 -1.29 -6.28 -12.83
C VAL A 245 -2.11 -5.00 -13.02
N ALA A 246 -2.12 -4.10 -12.05
CA ALA A 246 -2.83 -2.82 -12.13
C ALA A 246 -2.34 -1.94 -13.29
N LEU A 247 -1.05 -2.01 -13.62
CA LEU A 247 -0.45 -1.28 -14.74
C LEU A 247 -0.77 -1.90 -16.11
N GLN A 248 -1.02 -3.20 -16.18
CA GLN A 248 -1.18 -3.94 -17.43
C GLN A 248 -2.65 -4.21 -17.80
N THR A 249 -3.51 -4.46 -16.82
CA THR A 249 -4.88 -4.87 -17.09
C THR A 249 -5.72 -3.73 -17.67
N SER A 250 -6.60 -4.08 -18.60
CA SER A 250 -7.67 -3.19 -19.08
C SER A 250 -9.00 -3.39 -18.34
N ARG A 251 -9.08 -4.41 -17.46
CA ARG A 251 -10.29 -4.73 -16.69
C ARG A 251 -10.35 -3.82 -15.47
N THR A 252 -11.24 -2.83 -15.51
CA THR A 252 -11.44 -1.86 -14.42
C THR A 252 -11.65 -2.50 -13.04
N GLY A 253 -12.32 -3.66 -13.00
CA GLY A 253 -12.52 -4.42 -11.76
C GLY A 253 -11.25 -5.02 -11.20
N LEU A 254 -10.45 -5.65 -12.06
CA LEU A 254 -9.18 -6.24 -11.67
C LEU A 254 -8.17 -5.14 -11.27
N GLN A 255 -8.14 -4.03 -12.02
CA GLN A 255 -7.30 -2.89 -11.67
C GLN A 255 -7.63 -2.32 -10.29
N ARG A 256 -8.92 -2.13 -9.98
CA ARG A 256 -9.33 -1.63 -8.65
C ARG A 256 -9.03 -2.61 -7.52
N TYR A 257 -9.21 -3.91 -7.78
CA TYR A 257 -8.84 -4.96 -6.83
C TYR A 257 -7.33 -4.91 -6.56
N ALA A 258 -6.52 -4.89 -7.61
CA ALA A 258 -5.07 -4.86 -7.49
C ALA A 258 -4.57 -3.60 -6.78
N LEU A 259 -5.07 -2.41 -7.14
CA LEU A 259 -4.73 -1.16 -6.43
C LEU A 259 -5.17 -1.19 -4.96
N LYS A 260 -6.24 -1.90 -4.62
CA LYS A 260 -6.64 -2.07 -3.21
C LYS A 260 -5.61 -2.89 -2.45
N LEU A 261 -5.15 -4.00 -3.03
CA LEU A 261 -4.08 -4.83 -2.44
C LEU A 261 -2.77 -4.05 -2.30
N VAL A 262 -2.37 -3.26 -3.32
CA VAL A 262 -1.17 -2.40 -3.23
C VAL A 262 -1.23 -1.50 -2.00
N ASN A 263 -2.36 -0.80 -1.79
CA ASN A 263 -2.49 0.12 -0.67
C ASN A 263 -2.56 -0.62 0.68
N ASP A 264 -3.34 -1.70 0.78
CA ASP A 264 -3.50 -2.43 2.04
C ASP A 264 -2.18 -3.05 2.51
N HIS A 265 -1.45 -3.72 1.61
CA HIS A 265 -0.17 -4.34 1.92
C HIS A 265 0.95 -3.32 2.13
N ALA A 266 0.95 -2.17 1.44
CA ALA A 266 1.92 -1.12 1.73
C ALA A 266 1.74 -0.53 3.16
N MET A 267 0.49 -0.31 3.59
CA MET A 267 0.22 0.11 4.97
C MET A 267 0.64 -0.95 6.00
N GLU A 268 0.53 -2.23 5.65
CA GLU A 268 1.03 -3.33 6.46
C GLU A 268 2.56 -3.35 6.52
N ASP A 269 3.23 -3.19 5.38
CA ASP A 269 4.68 -3.16 5.25
C ASP A 269 5.30 -2.03 6.07
N ASP A 270 4.70 -0.82 6.06
CA ASP A 270 5.12 0.30 6.91
C ASP A 270 5.14 -0.08 8.40
N ARG A 271 4.12 -0.82 8.85
CA ARG A 271 4.02 -1.27 10.24
C ARG A 271 5.01 -2.39 10.56
N VAL A 272 5.16 -3.35 9.65
CA VAL A 272 6.04 -4.50 9.77
C VAL A 272 7.51 -4.07 9.78
N LEU A 273 7.90 -3.17 8.88
CA LEU A 273 9.24 -2.59 8.83
C LEU A 273 9.53 -1.75 10.07
N GLY A 274 8.59 -0.92 10.53
CA GLY A 274 8.72 -0.19 11.79
C GLY A 274 8.90 -1.12 12.99
N TYR A 275 8.16 -2.23 13.04
CA TYR A 275 8.31 -3.25 14.08
C TYR A 275 9.66 -3.99 13.99
N ALA A 276 10.10 -4.29 12.77
CA ALA A 276 11.39 -4.91 12.52
C ALA A 276 12.54 -4.01 12.98
N MET A 277 12.48 -2.69 12.71
CA MET A 277 13.43 -1.72 13.24
C MET A 277 13.44 -1.69 14.76
N ALA A 278 12.26 -1.61 15.39
CA ALA A 278 12.12 -1.56 16.84
C ALA A 278 12.63 -2.82 17.55
N THR A 279 12.64 -3.95 16.85
CA THR A 279 13.12 -5.24 17.37
C THR A 279 14.50 -5.63 16.82
N ASN A 280 15.12 -4.76 16.03
CA ASN A 280 16.38 -5.00 15.33
C ASN A 280 16.39 -6.31 14.51
N THR A 281 15.27 -6.60 13.87
CA THR A 281 15.04 -7.81 13.08
C THR A 281 15.25 -7.47 11.61
N SER A 282 16.17 -8.18 10.95
CA SER A 282 16.35 -8.05 9.50
C SER A 282 15.23 -8.76 8.74
N LEU A 283 14.61 -8.04 7.81
CA LEU A 283 13.64 -8.55 6.86
C LEU A 283 14.28 -8.77 5.49
N PRO A 284 13.75 -9.70 4.67
CA PRO A 284 14.28 -9.93 3.34
C PRO A 284 14.03 -8.71 2.43
N ALA A 285 15.05 -8.27 1.68
CA ALA A 285 14.93 -7.19 0.70
C ALA A 285 14.15 -7.57 -0.56
N THR A 286 14.05 -8.86 -0.84
CA THR A 286 13.33 -9.39 -2.01
C THR A 286 12.45 -10.53 -1.59
N LEU A 287 11.46 -10.87 -2.42
CA LEU A 287 10.61 -12.06 -2.24
C LEU A 287 11.48 -13.29 -1.90
N GLN A 288 10.98 -14.21 -1.09
CA GLN A 288 11.72 -15.43 -0.69
C GLN A 288 10.98 -16.70 -1.12
N GLY A 289 11.72 -17.81 -1.26
CA GLY A 289 11.16 -19.17 -1.35
C GLY A 289 9.99 -19.34 -2.33
N MET A 290 8.82 -19.68 -1.80
CA MET A 290 7.61 -19.93 -2.59
C MET A 290 7.12 -18.66 -3.29
N ASP A 291 7.21 -17.50 -2.64
CA ASP A 291 6.74 -16.23 -3.18
C ASP A 291 7.46 -15.85 -4.48
N GLN A 292 8.79 -16.05 -4.53
CA GLN A 292 9.55 -15.89 -5.77
C GLN A 292 9.04 -16.80 -6.89
N THR A 293 8.69 -18.04 -6.54
CA THR A 293 8.24 -19.05 -7.50
C THR A 293 6.88 -18.66 -8.07
N LEU A 294 5.94 -18.25 -7.21
CA LEU A 294 4.60 -17.82 -7.63
C LEU A 294 4.66 -16.52 -8.45
N ALA A 295 5.49 -15.56 -8.04
CA ALA A 295 5.70 -14.33 -8.80
C ALA A 295 6.19 -14.61 -10.23
N ARG A 296 7.18 -15.51 -10.37
CA ARG A 296 7.71 -15.92 -11.69
C ARG A 296 6.64 -16.55 -12.58
N GLN A 297 5.69 -17.31 -12.03
CA GLN A 297 4.61 -17.93 -12.81
C GLN A 297 3.69 -16.88 -13.45
N VAL A 298 3.35 -15.81 -12.70
CA VAL A 298 2.57 -14.68 -13.24
C VAL A 298 3.38 -13.94 -14.31
N LEU A 299 4.65 -13.62 -14.01
CA LEU A 299 5.51 -12.84 -14.90
C LEU A 299 5.87 -13.55 -16.23
N GLN A 300 5.96 -14.88 -16.22
CA GLN A 300 6.21 -15.68 -17.44
C GLN A 300 5.10 -15.47 -18.50
N ASN A 301 3.87 -15.27 -18.07
CA ASN A 301 2.72 -15.08 -18.94
C ASN A 301 2.42 -13.61 -19.27
N LEU A 302 3.09 -12.66 -18.61
CA LEU A 302 2.72 -11.24 -18.59
C LEU A 302 2.50 -10.66 -19.99
N ASN A 303 3.47 -10.84 -20.89
CA ASN A 303 3.43 -10.29 -22.25
C ASN A 303 2.94 -11.30 -23.31
N THR A 304 2.99 -12.60 -23.03
CA THR A 304 2.69 -13.67 -24.00
C THR A 304 1.25 -14.16 -23.92
N ASN A 305 0.65 -14.14 -22.73
CA ASN A 305 -0.73 -14.51 -22.47
C ASN A 305 -1.30 -13.65 -21.34
N PRO A 306 -1.63 -12.37 -21.58
CA PRO A 306 -2.08 -11.46 -20.53
C PRO A 306 -3.30 -11.97 -19.75
N ASN A 307 -4.29 -12.54 -20.43
CA ASN A 307 -5.47 -13.12 -19.76
C ASN A 307 -5.11 -14.33 -18.88
N GLY A 308 -4.13 -15.13 -19.33
CA GLY A 308 -3.56 -16.21 -18.53
C GLY A 308 -2.82 -15.68 -17.31
N ALA A 309 -2.01 -14.63 -17.47
CA ALA A 309 -1.31 -13.98 -16.36
C ALA A 309 -2.29 -13.43 -15.32
N GLU A 310 -3.38 -12.77 -15.74
CA GLU A 310 -4.44 -12.32 -14.83
C GLU A 310 -5.10 -13.49 -14.09
N THR A 311 -5.36 -14.61 -14.78
CA THR A 311 -5.95 -15.79 -14.17
C THR A 311 -4.99 -16.45 -13.18
N THR A 312 -3.71 -16.59 -13.53
CA THR A 312 -2.67 -17.08 -12.62
C THR A 312 -2.57 -16.17 -11.40
N TYR A 313 -2.44 -14.85 -11.59
CA TYR A 313 -2.40 -13.87 -10.50
C TYR A 313 -3.56 -14.04 -9.52
N LEU A 314 -4.80 -14.12 -10.00
CA LEU A 314 -5.95 -14.30 -9.12
C LEU A 314 -5.94 -15.64 -8.37
N ASN A 315 -5.51 -16.73 -9.01
CA ASN A 315 -5.35 -18.02 -8.32
C ASN A 315 -4.25 -17.96 -7.25
N GLU A 316 -3.15 -17.24 -7.53
CA GLU A 316 -2.10 -17.03 -6.54
C GLU A 316 -2.61 -16.19 -5.38
N MET A 317 -3.34 -15.09 -5.62
CA MET A 317 -3.96 -14.33 -4.53
C MET A 317 -4.89 -15.21 -3.68
N VAL A 318 -5.65 -16.13 -4.26
CA VAL A 318 -6.45 -17.06 -3.44
C VAL A 318 -5.55 -17.97 -2.60
N THR A 319 -4.48 -18.50 -3.20
CA THR A 319 -3.60 -19.48 -2.55
C THR A 319 -2.77 -18.84 -1.45
N THR A 320 -2.19 -17.67 -1.69
CA THR A 320 -1.27 -16.98 -0.76
C THR A 320 -2.01 -16.47 0.45
N HIS A 321 -3.10 -15.72 0.28
CA HIS A 321 -3.90 -15.26 1.42
C HIS A 321 -4.49 -16.43 2.23
N GLN A 322 -4.79 -17.57 1.60
CA GLN A 322 -5.19 -18.78 2.33
C GLN A 322 -4.03 -19.35 3.19
N MET A 323 -2.80 -19.30 2.70
CA MET A 323 -1.60 -19.67 3.48
C MET A 323 -1.35 -18.65 4.59
N ASP A 324 -1.48 -17.36 4.32
CA ASP A 324 -1.25 -16.27 5.27
C ASP A 324 -2.22 -16.36 6.46
N ILE A 325 -3.51 -16.59 6.20
CA ILE A 325 -4.51 -16.91 7.24
C ILE A 325 -4.07 -18.09 8.12
N GLN A 326 -3.52 -19.15 7.53
CA GLN A 326 -3.08 -20.33 8.27
C GLN A 326 -1.83 -20.03 9.11
N ASN A 327 -0.87 -19.31 8.54
CA ASN A 327 0.37 -18.91 9.22
C ASN A 327 0.06 -17.96 10.38
N ASN A 328 -0.81 -16.98 10.16
CA ASN A 328 -1.30 -16.07 11.18
C ASN A 328 -2.03 -16.81 12.31
N GLN A 329 -2.90 -17.77 11.97
CA GLN A 329 -3.58 -18.58 12.98
C GLN A 329 -2.60 -19.44 13.79
N GLN A 330 -1.54 -19.96 13.18
CA GLN A 330 -0.49 -20.68 13.89
C GLN A 330 0.25 -19.74 14.84
N GLU A 331 0.67 -18.57 14.36
CA GLU A 331 1.41 -17.59 15.16
C GLU A 331 0.62 -17.13 16.39
N ILE A 332 -0.68 -16.84 16.23
CA ILE A 332 -1.59 -16.50 17.33
C ILE A 332 -1.56 -17.56 18.44
N ASN A 333 -1.44 -18.82 18.07
CA ASN A 333 -1.45 -19.94 19.01
C ASN A 333 -0.07 -20.23 19.61
N SER A 334 1.02 -19.96 18.89
CA SER A 334 2.38 -20.32 19.30
C SER A 334 3.16 -19.19 19.96
N THR A 335 2.98 -17.94 19.53
CA THR A 335 3.86 -16.85 19.96
C THR A 335 3.57 -16.39 21.39
N SER A 336 4.62 -16.09 22.15
CA SER A 336 4.49 -15.37 23.42
C SER A 336 4.58 -13.85 23.26
N ASN A 337 4.88 -13.36 22.05
CA ASN A 337 5.00 -11.95 21.74
C ASN A 337 3.61 -11.35 21.45
N LEU A 338 3.14 -10.48 22.33
CA LEU A 338 1.81 -9.88 22.19
C LEU A 338 1.66 -8.98 20.94
N ASN A 339 2.75 -8.35 20.48
CA ASN A 339 2.70 -7.50 19.30
C ASN A 339 2.59 -8.33 18.02
N LEU A 340 3.32 -9.44 17.91
CA LEU A 340 3.20 -10.36 16.76
C LEU A 340 1.86 -11.09 16.75
N ARG A 341 1.38 -11.50 17.94
CA ARG A 341 0.03 -12.05 18.08
C ARG A 341 -1.03 -11.06 17.57
N GLN A 342 -0.88 -9.78 17.91
CA GLN A 342 -1.81 -8.73 17.48
C GLN A 342 -1.71 -8.47 15.98
N LEU A 343 -0.50 -8.39 15.42
CA LEU A 343 -0.26 -8.25 13.97
C LEU A 343 -0.98 -9.37 13.19
N ALA A 344 -0.75 -10.63 13.57
CA ALA A 344 -1.40 -11.78 12.95
C ALA A 344 -2.94 -11.77 13.10
N MET A 345 -3.47 -11.26 14.21
CA MET A 345 -4.92 -11.13 14.42
C MET A 345 -5.58 -10.07 13.53
N GLU A 346 -4.85 -9.00 13.22
CA GLU A 346 -5.35 -7.88 12.42
C GLU A 346 -5.31 -8.15 10.92
N ASP A 347 -4.40 -9.03 10.48
CA ASP A 347 -4.21 -9.35 9.07
C ASP A 347 -5.25 -10.35 8.52
N ILE A 348 -5.60 -11.38 9.32
CA ILE A 348 -6.58 -12.43 8.93
C ILE A 348 -7.87 -11.89 8.26
N PRO A 349 -8.56 -10.85 8.79
CA PRO A 349 -9.77 -10.32 8.17
C PRO A 349 -9.51 -9.69 6.79
N THR A 350 -8.38 -9.02 6.63
CA THR A 350 -7.95 -8.41 5.36
C THR A 350 -7.66 -9.50 4.34
N ASP A 351 -6.90 -10.53 4.73
CA ASP A 351 -6.63 -11.71 3.90
C ASP A 351 -7.91 -12.37 3.37
N TYR A 352 -8.90 -12.56 4.24
CA TYR A 352 -10.19 -13.13 3.83
C TYR A 352 -10.87 -12.25 2.78
N LEU A 353 -10.86 -10.92 2.94
CA LEU A 353 -11.48 -10.00 1.99
C LEU A 353 -10.77 -10.03 0.64
N HIS A 354 -9.45 -10.06 0.61
CA HIS A 354 -8.67 -10.15 -0.61
C HIS A 354 -8.86 -11.50 -1.31
N MET A 355 -8.77 -12.61 -0.59
CA MET A 355 -9.03 -13.96 -1.13
C MET A 355 -10.43 -14.06 -1.77
N VAL A 356 -11.46 -13.59 -1.06
CA VAL A 356 -12.85 -13.56 -1.56
C VAL A 356 -12.98 -12.67 -2.80
N GLY A 357 -12.28 -11.53 -2.82
CA GLY A 357 -12.21 -10.64 -3.99
C GLY A 357 -11.59 -11.33 -5.20
N ALA A 358 -10.51 -12.09 -5.02
CA ALA A 358 -9.89 -12.87 -6.08
C ALA A 358 -10.80 -13.98 -6.60
N GLN A 359 -11.41 -14.77 -5.70
CA GLN A 359 -12.39 -15.80 -6.04
C GLN A 359 -13.56 -15.22 -6.86
N PHE A 360 -14.04 -14.05 -6.46
CA PHE A 360 -15.10 -13.36 -7.17
C PHE A 360 -14.68 -12.98 -8.60
N LEU A 361 -13.48 -12.44 -8.79
CA LEU A 361 -12.96 -12.06 -10.11
C LEU A 361 -12.63 -13.25 -11.01
N LEU A 362 -12.40 -14.43 -10.43
CA LEU A 362 -12.31 -15.71 -11.12
C LEU A 362 -13.67 -16.29 -11.52
N GLY A 363 -14.78 -15.72 -11.01
CA GLY A 363 -16.13 -16.25 -11.24
C GLY A 363 -16.39 -17.57 -10.51
N VAL A 364 -15.58 -17.92 -9.50
CA VAL A 364 -15.83 -19.06 -8.62
C VAL A 364 -16.68 -18.61 -7.43
N ASN A 365 -17.30 -19.55 -6.72
CA ASN A 365 -18.13 -19.23 -5.56
C ASN A 365 -17.29 -18.50 -4.49
N PRO A 366 -17.52 -17.19 -4.24
CA PRO A 366 -16.65 -16.36 -3.42
C PRO A 366 -16.75 -16.66 -1.91
N LEU A 367 -17.58 -17.63 -1.50
CA LEU A 367 -17.69 -18.07 -0.11
C LEU A 367 -17.21 -19.51 0.08
N ALA A 368 -16.67 -20.14 -0.97
CA ALA A 368 -16.09 -21.48 -0.85
C ALA A 368 -14.83 -21.40 0.03
N GLY A 369 -14.87 -22.06 1.19
CA GLY A 369 -13.76 -22.06 2.17
C GLY A 369 -13.81 -20.93 3.21
N PHE A 370 -14.71 -19.95 3.07
CA PHE A 370 -14.89 -18.92 4.10
C PHE A 370 -15.58 -19.54 5.34
N PRO A 371 -14.94 -19.54 6.53
CA PRO A 371 -15.47 -20.25 7.70
C PRO A 371 -16.66 -19.52 8.35
N GLY A 372 -17.08 -18.38 7.78
CA GLY A 372 -18.04 -17.45 8.36
C GLY A 372 -17.35 -16.38 9.20
N PHE A 373 -17.97 -15.19 9.28
CA PHE A 373 -17.41 -14.01 9.96
C PHE A 373 -16.98 -14.30 11.40
N ALA A 374 -17.80 -15.03 12.16
CA ALA A 374 -17.48 -15.39 13.55
C ALA A 374 -16.17 -16.20 13.68
N ASN A 375 -15.93 -17.12 12.75
CA ASN A 375 -14.71 -17.95 12.73
C ASN A 375 -13.52 -17.23 12.08
N ALA A 376 -13.77 -16.16 11.32
CA ALA A 376 -12.76 -15.25 10.80
C ALA A 376 -12.38 -14.13 11.80
N GLY A 377 -12.76 -14.27 13.08
CA GLY A 377 -12.49 -13.25 14.11
C GLY A 377 -13.30 -11.96 13.94
N VAL A 378 -14.34 -11.97 13.11
CA VAL A 378 -15.28 -10.86 12.89
C VAL A 378 -16.51 -11.06 13.78
N THR A 379 -16.71 -10.13 14.71
CA THR A 379 -17.76 -10.14 15.74
C THR A 379 -18.56 -8.83 15.67
N ASN A 380 -19.65 -8.71 16.44
CA ASN A 380 -20.45 -7.48 16.55
C ASN A 380 -20.81 -6.81 15.21
N VAL A 381 -21.11 -7.64 14.19
CA VAL A 381 -21.54 -7.17 12.89
C VAL A 381 -22.92 -6.51 13.04
N HIS A 382 -23.01 -5.22 12.76
CA HIS A 382 -24.26 -4.50 12.65
C HIS A 382 -24.38 -3.88 11.27
N VAL A 383 -25.43 -4.27 10.56
CA VAL A 383 -25.79 -3.65 9.29
C VAL A 383 -27.02 -2.79 9.51
N THR A 384 -26.91 -1.50 9.22
CA THR A 384 -28.05 -0.58 9.20
C THR A 384 -28.34 -0.16 7.77
N PHE A 385 -29.61 -0.30 7.39
CA PHE A 385 -30.12 0.08 6.09
C PHE A 385 -30.97 1.35 6.22
N ARG A 386 -30.71 2.35 5.38
CA ARG A 386 -31.49 3.59 5.35
C ARG A 386 -31.80 4.00 3.92
N HIS A 387 -33.08 4.19 3.62
CA HIS A 387 -33.55 4.73 2.35
C HIS A 387 -33.97 6.21 2.55
N PRO A 388 -33.13 7.22 2.24
CA PRO A 388 -33.41 8.62 2.56
C PRO A 388 -34.53 9.24 1.72
N GLY A 389 -35.07 8.54 0.73
CA GLY A 389 -36.20 8.99 -0.10
C GLY A 389 -35.79 9.76 -1.35
N ASN A 390 -34.49 9.95 -1.57
CA ASN A 390 -33.89 10.64 -2.73
C ASN A 390 -33.42 9.67 -3.83
N GLY A 391 -33.88 8.42 -3.82
CA GLY A 391 -33.32 7.36 -4.66
C GLY A 391 -31.98 6.82 -4.15
N SER A 392 -31.45 7.30 -3.03
CA SER A 392 -30.28 6.67 -2.41
C SER A 392 -30.68 5.54 -1.47
N LEU A 393 -29.82 4.54 -1.38
CA LEU A 393 -29.82 3.43 -0.45
C LEU A 393 -28.51 3.49 0.31
N VAL A 394 -28.58 3.73 1.62
CA VAL A 394 -27.42 3.83 2.48
C VAL A 394 -27.33 2.56 3.32
N TYR A 395 -26.18 1.90 3.25
CA TYR A 395 -25.82 0.76 4.08
C TYR A 395 -24.70 1.21 4.99
N ASN A 396 -24.86 1.12 6.31
CA ASN A 396 -23.73 1.21 7.21
C ASN A 396 -23.46 -0.18 7.75
N VAL A 397 -22.27 -0.69 7.54
CA VAL A 397 -21.78 -1.93 8.14
C VAL A 397 -20.82 -1.50 9.24
N THR A 398 -21.04 -1.98 10.46
CA THR A 398 -20.02 -1.99 11.49
C THR A 398 -19.72 -3.42 11.86
N PHE A 399 -18.48 -3.72 12.21
CA PHE A 399 -18.12 -5.00 12.78
C PHE A 399 -16.89 -4.82 13.64
N ASP A 400 -16.69 -5.71 14.59
CA ASP A 400 -15.49 -5.74 15.40
C ASP A 400 -14.58 -6.85 14.89
N SER A 401 -13.31 -6.57 14.65
CA SER A 401 -12.32 -7.59 14.29
C SER A 401 -10.95 -7.22 14.82
N GLY A 402 -10.17 -8.22 15.27
CA GLY A 402 -8.84 -7.97 15.85
C GLY A 402 -8.80 -7.02 17.06
N GLY A 403 -9.93 -6.79 17.75
CA GLY A 403 -10.02 -5.80 18.85
C GLY A 403 -10.42 -4.38 18.42
N PHE A 404 -10.65 -4.15 17.12
CA PHE A 404 -11.05 -2.86 16.55
C PHE A 404 -12.48 -2.89 16.06
N ARG A 405 -13.16 -1.73 16.10
CA ARG A 405 -14.48 -1.54 15.50
C ARG A 405 -14.35 -0.87 14.14
N PHE A 406 -14.60 -1.63 13.09
CA PHE A 406 -14.69 -1.16 11.72
C PHE A 406 -16.07 -0.57 11.48
N LYS A 407 -16.13 0.52 10.72
CA LYS A 407 -17.38 1.18 10.35
C LYS A 407 -17.30 1.71 8.93
N GLN A 408 -18.03 1.06 8.04
CA GLN A 408 -18.11 1.46 6.65
C GLN A 408 -19.50 1.89 6.22
N ARG A 409 -19.58 2.98 5.48
CA ARG A 409 -20.83 3.51 4.92
C ARG A 409 -20.80 3.42 3.40
N TYR A 410 -21.72 2.65 2.85
CA TYR A 410 -22.00 2.58 1.42
C TYR A 410 -23.25 3.38 1.10
N SER A 411 -23.22 4.12 -0.01
CA SER A 411 -24.40 4.84 -0.53
C SER A 411 -24.60 4.50 -1.99
N LEU A 412 -25.57 3.65 -2.29
CA LEU A 412 -26.02 3.32 -3.64
C LEU A 412 -27.06 4.34 -4.09
N THR A 413 -27.03 4.80 -5.34
CA THR A 413 -28.08 5.66 -5.88
C THR A 413 -28.83 4.88 -6.96
N THR A 414 -30.09 4.57 -6.70
CA THR A 414 -31.00 3.92 -7.64
C THR A 414 -31.81 5.00 -8.37
N SER A 415 -31.92 4.89 -9.68
CA SER A 415 -32.91 5.65 -10.45
C SER A 415 -34.31 5.09 -10.12
N ARG A 416 -35.24 5.99 -9.75
CA ARG A 416 -36.59 5.70 -9.23
C ARG A 416 -37.22 4.40 -9.78
N ILE A 417 -37.36 3.39 -8.93
CA ILE A 417 -38.32 2.30 -9.17
C ILE A 417 -39.68 2.78 -8.65
N ARG A 418 -40.61 3.13 -9.56
CA ARG A 418 -42.01 3.35 -9.18
C ARG A 418 -42.59 2.03 -8.69
N GLY A 419 -42.94 1.93 -7.39
CA GLY A 419 -43.82 0.88 -6.90
C GLY A 419 -43.34 0.07 -5.68
N ALA A 420 -42.11 0.22 -5.22
CA ALA A 420 -41.64 -0.54 -4.05
C ALA A 420 -42.17 0.07 -2.73
N ARG A 421 -43.39 -0.31 -2.32
CA ARG A 421 -43.80 -0.20 -0.92
C ARG A 421 -43.42 -1.50 -0.22
N ASN A 422 -42.64 -1.37 0.86
CA ASN A 422 -42.27 -2.39 1.83
C ASN A 422 -41.35 -3.51 1.32
N LEU A 423 -40.03 -3.32 1.49
CA LEU A 423 -39.15 -4.45 1.79
C LEU A 423 -39.25 -4.67 3.30
N GLY A 424 -39.87 -5.79 3.70
CA GLY A 424 -40.18 -6.14 5.09
C GLY A 424 -38.94 -6.42 5.96
N PRO A 425 -39.13 -6.81 7.24
CA PRO A 425 -38.05 -6.97 8.19
C PRO A 425 -37.28 -8.26 7.92
N GLY A 426 -35.94 -8.15 7.87
CA GLY A 426 -35.02 -9.29 7.91
C GLY A 426 -34.39 -9.65 6.58
N LEU A 427 -33.35 -8.93 6.19
CA LEU A 427 -32.27 -9.54 5.41
C LEU A 427 -31.32 -10.17 6.42
N THR A 428 -30.95 -11.44 6.24
CA THR A 428 -29.94 -12.10 7.09
C THR A 428 -28.57 -11.48 6.86
N ASP A 429 -27.64 -11.62 7.82
CA ASP A 429 -26.27 -11.09 7.71
C ASP A 429 -25.58 -11.56 6.41
N VAL A 430 -25.83 -12.81 6.02
CA VAL A 430 -25.36 -13.41 4.76
C VAL A 430 -25.98 -12.75 3.52
N GLN A 431 -27.25 -12.37 3.56
CA GLN A 431 -27.91 -11.63 2.46
C GLN A 431 -27.42 -10.18 2.36
N ALA A 432 -27.13 -9.54 3.49
CA ALA A 432 -26.59 -8.19 3.52
C ALA A 432 -25.14 -8.13 2.98
N ILE A 433 -24.32 -9.13 3.28
CA ILE A 433 -22.95 -9.27 2.76
C ILE A 433 -22.96 -9.65 1.28
N ASN A 434 -23.85 -10.56 0.84
CA ASN A 434 -24.03 -10.82 -0.59
C ASN A 434 -24.48 -9.57 -1.35
N LEU A 435 -25.39 -8.77 -0.80
CA LEU A 435 -25.79 -7.48 -1.39
C LEU A 435 -24.65 -6.46 -1.37
N PHE A 436 -23.79 -6.48 -0.35
CA PHE A 436 -22.59 -5.64 -0.28
C PHE A 436 -21.60 -6.00 -1.40
N LEU A 437 -21.26 -7.28 -1.54
CA LEU A 437 -20.38 -7.79 -2.61
C LEU A 437 -20.99 -7.58 -4.02
N GLN A 438 -22.30 -7.79 -4.18
CA GLN A 438 -23.04 -7.47 -5.42
C GLN A 438 -23.08 -5.95 -5.71
N SER A 439 -23.12 -5.11 -4.68
CA SER A 439 -23.04 -3.65 -4.86
C SER A 439 -21.64 -3.21 -5.30
N LEU A 440 -20.59 -3.89 -4.79
CA LEU A 440 -19.21 -3.75 -5.25
C LEU A 440 -19.10 -4.14 -6.74
N TYR A 441 -19.67 -5.29 -7.11
CA TYR A 441 -19.79 -5.77 -8.50
C TYR A 441 -20.47 -4.75 -9.42
N SER A 442 -21.58 -4.15 -8.99
CA SER A 442 -22.31 -3.16 -9.80
C SER A 442 -21.53 -1.86 -10.03
N ARG A 443 -20.67 -1.43 -9.10
CA ARG A 443 -19.81 -0.23 -9.24
C ARG A 443 -18.56 -0.47 -10.07
N VAL A 444 -18.04 -1.70 -10.01
CA VAL A 444 -16.97 -2.16 -10.89
C VAL A 444 -17.45 -2.16 -12.34
N ASN A 445 -18.68 -2.60 -12.61
CA ASN A 445 -19.25 -2.67 -13.96
C ASN A 445 -19.87 -1.37 -14.50
N SER A 446 -20.44 -0.50 -13.65
CA SER A 446 -21.09 0.77 -14.10
C SER A 446 -20.13 1.92 -14.43
N GLY A 447 -18.81 1.68 -14.36
CA GLY A 447 -17.79 2.61 -14.86
C GLY A 447 -17.62 2.58 -16.38
N SER A 448 -18.22 1.61 -17.08
CA SER A 448 -18.29 1.58 -18.54
C SER A 448 -19.70 1.98 -19.00
N THR A 449 -19.77 2.77 -20.07
CA THR A 449 -20.99 3.31 -20.70
C THR A 449 -21.51 4.65 -20.13
N GLY A 450 -20.83 5.72 -20.56
CA GLY A 450 -21.57 6.92 -20.93
C GLY A 450 -22.48 6.58 -22.12
N GLY A 451 -23.79 6.71 -21.94
CA GLY A 451 -24.74 6.46 -23.01
C GLY A 451 -26.12 6.14 -22.46
N SER A 452 -27.02 7.12 -22.53
CA SER A 452 -28.44 6.93 -22.27
C SER A 452 -29.02 5.78 -23.10
N GLN A 453 -29.66 4.82 -22.48
CA GLN A 453 -31.08 4.51 -22.70
C GLN A 453 -31.52 3.48 -21.67
N GLY A 454 -32.66 3.77 -21.03
CA GLY A 454 -33.25 2.89 -20.04
C GLY A 454 -33.87 1.66 -20.70
N GLY A 455 -33.97 0.58 -19.91
CA GLY A 455 -34.98 -0.43 -20.17
C GLY A 455 -34.57 -1.86 -19.86
N ILE A 456 -34.66 -2.22 -18.57
CA ILE A 456 -35.11 -3.51 -18.01
C ILE A 456 -34.31 -4.78 -18.38
N THR A 457 -33.68 -5.42 -17.38
CA THR A 457 -33.80 -6.88 -17.10
C THR A 457 -33.16 -7.28 -15.76
N SER A 458 -33.79 -8.28 -15.15
CA SER A 458 -33.57 -8.93 -13.85
C SER A 458 -32.61 -10.13 -13.91
N SER A 459 -32.00 -10.47 -12.75
CA SER A 459 -31.25 -11.71 -12.40
C SER A 459 -30.03 -12.04 -13.26
N GLN A 460 -28.84 -12.41 -12.77
CA GLN A 460 -28.36 -12.97 -11.49
C GLN A 460 -27.19 -12.14 -10.94
#